data_AF-A0A968HCU3-F1
#
_entry.id   AF-A0A968HCU3-F1
#
_cell.length_a   1.000
_cell.length_b   1.000
_cell.length_c   1.000
_cell.angle_alpha   90.00
_cell.angle_beta   90.00
_cell.angle_gamma   90.00
#
_symmetry.space_group_name_H-M   'P 1'
#
loop_
_entity.id
_entity.type
_entity.pdbx_description
1 polymer ?
#
loop_
_entity_poly.entity_id
_entity_poly.type
_entity_poly.pdbx_seq_one_letter_code
_entity_poly.pdbx_strand_id
1 'polypeptide(L)'
;MVVSERIVATQVIFMGQEQKHNCWYFMKCGREPSGALVHHFGVCPASIDRRLDGAHDGKNAGRACWVVAGSFSGQKSVPCVFAKIYKDCRKCEFYILAKEEEGHAFIEAEKLIERFRI
;
A
#
# COMPACT_ATOMS: atom_id res chain seq x y z
N MET A 1 -0.93 -52.79 7.64
CA MET A 1 -1.75 -51.66 7.17
C MET A 1 -1.60 -50.51 8.15
N VAL A 2 -0.59 -49.67 7.96
CA VAL A 2 -0.45 -48.38 8.65
C VAL A 2 0.36 -47.50 7.72
N VAL A 3 -0.35 -46.72 6.90
CA VAL A 3 0.29 -45.70 6.07
C VAL A 3 0.46 -44.47 6.96
N SER A 4 1.72 -44.09 7.13
CA SER A 4 2.25 -43.13 8.07
C SER A 4 1.58 -41.75 7.98
N GLU A 5 1.15 -41.24 9.13
CA GLU A 5 0.63 -39.87 9.38
C GLU A 5 1.65 -38.75 9.10
N ARG A 6 2.80 -39.07 8.49
CA ARG A 6 3.92 -38.14 8.29
C ARG A 6 3.86 -37.32 7.00
N ILE A 7 2.99 -37.68 6.06
CA ILE A 7 2.94 -37.01 4.74
C ILE A 7 2.12 -35.71 4.80
N VAL A 8 1.14 -35.60 5.71
CA VAL A 8 0.25 -34.42 5.76
C VAL A 8 0.95 -33.18 6.33
N ALA A 9 2.02 -33.34 7.11
CA ALA A 9 2.70 -32.22 7.76
C ALA A 9 3.64 -31.42 6.83
N THR A 10 4.13 -32.02 5.74
CA THR A 10 5.16 -31.39 4.89
C THR A 10 4.58 -30.45 3.83
N GLN A 11 3.29 -30.57 3.50
CA GLN A 11 2.63 -29.70 2.52
C GLN A 11 2.20 -28.34 3.11
N VAL A 12 2.28 -28.16 4.43
CA VAL A 12 1.78 -26.94 5.13
C VAL A 12 2.88 -25.92 5.43
N ILE A 13 4.14 -26.18 5.07
CA ILE A 13 5.31 -25.39 5.51
C ILE A 13 5.85 -24.47 4.39
N PHE A 14 5.27 -24.45 3.19
CA PHE A 14 5.66 -23.51 2.12
C PHE A 14 4.66 -22.34 2.00
N MET A 15 5.11 -21.18 2.50
CA MET A 15 4.84 -19.83 1.95
C MET A 15 3.47 -19.18 2.19
N GLY A 16 2.99 -19.19 3.43
CA GLY A 16 2.00 -18.20 3.89
C GLY A 16 2.66 -16.86 4.18
N GLN A 17 3.02 -16.08 3.16
CA GLN A 17 3.10 -14.63 3.31
C GLN A 17 1.70 -14.12 2.99
N GLU A 18 0.95 -13.65 3.99
CA GLU A 18 -0.27 -12.90 3.72
C GLU A 18 0.10 -11.76 2.75
N GLN A 19 -0.49 -11.76 1.57
CA GLN A 19 -0.13 -10.81 0.53
C GLN A 19 -0.56 -9.41 0.95
N LYS A 20 0.39 -8.58 1.40
CA LYS A 20 0.15 -7.20 1.82
C LYS A 20 -0.54 -6.43 0.70
N HIS A 21 -1.69 -5.83 1.00
CA HIS A 21 -2.48 -5.13 0.01
C HIS A 21 -1.99 -3.69 -0.22
N ASN A 22 -2.15 -3.20 -1.46
CA ASN A 22 -1.97 -1.78 -1.77
C ASN A 22 -3.19 -0.95 -1.37
N CYS A 23 -3.00 0.37 -1.20
CA CYS A 23 -4.05 1.26 -0.69
C CYS A 23 -5.36 1.19 -1.48
N TRP A 24 -5.33 1.01 -2.80
CA TRP A 24 -6.54 0.99 -3.61
C TRP A 24 -7.37 -0.29 -3.44
N TYR A 25 -6.74 -1.41 -3.08
CA TYR A 25 -7.47 -2.64 -2.76
C TYR A 25 -8.12 -2.57 -1.38
N PHE A 26 -7.43 -1.97 -0.41
CA PHE A 26 -7.95 -1.79 0.95
C PHE A 26 -9.03 -0.69 1.01
N MET A 27 -8.71 0.51 0.52
CA MET A 27 -9.61 1.67 0.58
C MET A 27 -10.74 1.61 -0.46
N LYS A 28 -10.63 0.74 -1.49
CA LYS A 28 -11.61 0.55 -2.57
C LYS A 28 -12.06 1.86 -3.22
N CYS A 29 -11.10 2.73 -3.50
CA CYS A 29 -11.38 4.07 -4.02
C CYS A 29 -11.72 4.10 -5.51
N GLY A 30 -11.54 3.00 -6.25
CA GLY A 30 -11.91 2.85 -7.65
C GLY A 30 -11.09 3.71 -8.63
N ARG A 31 -9.90 4.18 -8.21
CA ARG A 31 -9.02 5.04 -9.02
C ARG A 31 -7.72 4.35 -9.44
N GLU A 32 -7.56 3.06 -9.16
CA GLU A 32 -6.54 2.22 -9.77
C GLU A 32 -6.67 2.18 -11.31
N PRO A 33 -5.67 1.70 -12.06
CA PRO A 33 -5.77 1.59 -13.51
C PRO A 33 -7.01 0.75 -13.90
N SER A 34 -7.82 1.29 -14.80
CA SER A 34 -9.12 0.73 -15.20
C SER A 34 -10.19 0.68 -14.09
N GLY A 35 -9.99 1.38 -12.98
CA GLY A 35 -10.95 1.49 -11.89
C GLY A 35 -12.20 2.28 -12.29
N ALA A 36 -13.33 1.98 -11.65
CA ALA A 36 -14.65 2.50 -11.99
C ALA A 36 -14.76 4.04 -11.94
N LEU A 37 -13.89 4.70 -11.17
CA LEU A 37 -13.91 6.15 -10.95
C LEU A 37 -12.81 6.90 -11.73
N VAL A 38 -12.05 6.20 -12.57
CA VAL A 38 -11.01 6.82 -13.42
C VAL A 38 -11.60 7.83 -14.39
N HIS A 39 -12.76 7.54 -14.99
CA HIS A 39 -13.41 8.48 -15.94
C HIS A 39 -13.82 9.81 -15.30
N HIS A 40 -14.09 9.82 -13.99
CA HIS A 40 -14.55 11.01 -13.27
C HIS A 40 -13.42 11.76 -12.56
N PHE A 41 -12.48 11.04 -11.93
CA PHE A 41 -11.45 11.65 -11.07
C PHE A 41 -10.01 11.40 -11.56
N GLY A 42 -9.85 10.75 -12.71
CA GLY A 42 -8.56 10.31 -13.22
C GLY A 42 -7.94 9.19 -12.39
N VAL A 43 -6.88 8.60 -12.96
CA VAL A 43 -6.09 7.55 -12.32
C VAL A 43 -5.37 8.09 -11.08
N CYS A 44 -5.35 7.29 -10.01
CA CYS A 44 -4.66 7.61 -8.78
C CYS A 44 -3.14 7.62 -9.00
N PRO A 45 -2.44 8.72 -8.67
CA PRO A 45 -0.98 8.79 -8.83
C PRO A 45 -0.25 7.67 -8.10
N ALA A 46 -0.70 7.29 -6.89
CA ALA A 46 -0.08 6.21 -6.13
C ALA A 46 -0.16 4.84 -6.81
N SER A 47 -1.12 4.65 -7.73
CA SER A 47 -1.32 3.40 -8.46
C SER A 47 -0.49 3.28 -9.74
N ILE A 48 0.18 4.36 -10.18
CA ILE A 48 0.97 4.38 -11.42
C ILE A 48 2.41 4.87 -11.22
N ASP A 49 2.69 5.62 -10.16
CA ASP A 49 4.04 6.13 -9.91
C ASP A 49 4.97 5.02 -9.41
N ARG A 50 6.01 4.75 -10.21
CA ARG A 50 6.93 3.63 -9.99
C ARG A 50 8.13 3.98 -9.13
N ARG A 51 8.32 5.25 -8.74
CA ARG A 51 9.52 5.67 -7.97
C ARG A 51 9.62 5.04 -6.58
N LEU A 52 8.48 4.60 -6.03
CA LEU A 52 8.40 3.89 -4.75
C LEU A 52 7.93 2.44 -4.93
N ASP A 53 8.04 1.88 -6.13
CA ASP A 53 7.73 0.46 -6.38
C ASP A 53 8.59 -0.44 -5.48
N GLY A 54 7.96 -1.45 -4.86
CA GLY A 54 8.58 -2.32 -3.87
C GLY A 54 8.69 -1.72 -2.46
N ALA A 55 8.31 -0.45 -2.24
CA ALA A 55 8.25 0.10 -0.89
C ALA A 55 7.22 -0.69 -0.07
N HIS A 56 7.69 -1.26 1.05
CA HIS A 56 6.89 -2.09 1.95
C HIS A 56 6.19 -3.27 1.25
N ASP A 57 6.91 -3.95 0.34
CA ASP A 57 6.41 -5.03 -0.51
C ASP A 57 5.19 -4.65 -1.37
N GLY A 58 4.98 -3.34 -1.57
CA GLY A 58 3.89 -2.79 -2.36
C GLY A 58 4.21 -2.73 -3.85
N LYS A 59 3.15 -2.57 -4.65
CA LYS A 59 3.27 -2.25 -6.08
C LYS A 59 3.15 -0.75 -6.27
N ASN A 60 4.01 -0.17 -7.11
CA ASN A 60 4.12 1.27 -7.31
C ASN A 60 4.19 1.97 -5.93
N ALA A 61 3.61 3.15 -5.76
CA ALA A 61 3.50 3.78 -4.45
C ALA A 61 2.30 3.30 -3.60
N GLY A 62 1.75 2.11 -3.86
CA GLY A 62 0.53 1.62 -3.22
C GLY A 62 0.62 1.46 -1.70
N ARG A 63 1.79 1.05 -1.18
CA ARG A 63 2.09 0.98 0.26
C ARG A 63 2.97 2.14 0.74
N ALA A 64 2.98 3.23 -0.01
CA ALA A 64 3.61 4.51 0.33
C ALA A 64 2.73 5.69 -0.13
N CYS A 65 1.42 5.47 -0.24
CA CYS A 65 0.52 6.40 -0.93
C CYS A 65 0.44 7.78 -0.28
N TRP A 66 0.79 7.86 1.01
CA TRP A 66 0.86 9.11 1.77
C TRP A 66 1.89 10.10 1.22
N VAL A 67 2.98 9.61 0.62
CA VAL A 67 4.04 10.43 -0.01
C VAL A 67 3.66 10.91 -1.41
N VAL A 68 2.81 10.17 -2.13
CA VAL A 68 2.53 10.49 -3.55
C VAL A 68 1.17 11.17 -3.73
N ALA A 69 0.13 10.64 -3.10
CA ALA A 69 -1.24 11.10 -3.28
C ALA A 69 -1.87 11.63 -1.98
N GLY A 70 -1.26 11.35 -0.82
CA GLY A 70 -1.77 11.72 0.49
C GLY A 70 -1.19 13.02 1.05
N SER A 71 -1.38 13.21 2.36
CA SER A 71 -1.03 14.47 3.04
C SER A 71 0.46 14.76 3.11
N PHE A 72 1.33 13.77 2.87
CA PHE A 72 2.79 13.96 2.92
C PHE A 72 3.41 14.26 1.55
N SER A 73 2.57 14.39 0.52
CA SER A 73 3.03 14.69 -0.85
C SER A 73 3.61 16.09 -1.03
N GLY A 74 3.37 17.02 -0.09
CA GLY A 74 3.78 18.42 -0.22
C GLY A 74 3.06 19.18 -1.35
N GLN A 75 2.07 18.58 -1.99
CA GLN A 75 1.27 19.21 -3.04
C GLN A 75 0.28 20.20 -2.45
N LYS A 76 0.09 21.35 -3.12
CA LYS A 76 -0.91 22.36 -2.72
C LYS A 76 -2.34 21.79 -2.65
N SER A 77 -2.66 20.87 -3.56
CA SER A 77 -3.94 20.17 -3.61
C SER A 77 -3.69 18.66 -3.59
N VAL A 78 -4.13 18.00 -2.52
CA VAL A 78 -3.91 16.57 -2.32
C VAL A 78 -4.95 15.77 -3.13
N PRO A 79 -4.54 14.87 -4.04
CA PRO A 79 -5.47 14.17 -4.94
C PRO A 79 -6.25 13.04 -4.25
N CYS A 80 -5.80 12.54 -3.09
CA CYS A 80 -6.50 11.49 -2.34
C CYS A 80 -7.70 12.06 -1.54
N VAL A 81 -8.89 11.49 -1.73
CA VAL A 81 -10.10 11.89 -1.01
C VAL A 81 -9.99 11.66 0.49
N PHE A 82 -9.42 10.53 0.92
CA PHE A 82 -9.26 10.20 2.34
C PHE A 82 -8.29 11.14 3.04
N ALA A 83 -7.23 11.57 2.35
CA ALA A 83 -6.31 12.55 2.92
C ALA A 83 -6.99 13.91 3.16
N LYS A 84 -8.00 14.29 2.37
CA LYS A 84 -8.81 15.49 2.64
C LYS A 84 -9.72 15.33 3.86
N ILE A 85 -10.22 14.11 4.10
CA ILE A 85 -11.08 13.78 5.24
C ILE A 85 -10.25 13.74 6.54
N TYR A 86 -9.20 12.92 6.58
CA TYR A 86 -8.38 12.73 7.78
C TYR A 86 -7.45 13.92 8.06
N LYS A 87 -7.11 14.72 7.05
CA LYS A 87 -6.14 15.84 7.04
C LYS A 87 -4.69 15.44 7.34
N ASP A 88 -4.49 14.26 7.93
CA ASP A 88 -3.20 13.67 8.25
C ASP A 88 -3.26 12.16 7.99
N CYS A 89 -2.43 11.66 7.08
CA CYS A 89 -2.37 10.25 6.73
C CYS A 89 -1.99 9.35 7.91
N ARG A 90 -1.39 9.84 8.99
CA ARG A 90 -1.16 9.04 10.21
C ARG A 90 -2.45 8.56 10.87
N LYS A 91 -3.59 9.19 10.56
CA LYS A 91 -4.93 8.81 11.03
C LYS A 91 -5.69 7.95 10.03
N CYS A 92 -5.13 7.72 8.84
CA CYS A 92 -5.76 6.89 7.82
C CYS A 92 -5.61 5.42 8.21
N GLU A 93 -6.72 4.67 8.15
CA GLU A 93 -6.76 3.23 8.47
C GLU A 93 -5.71 2.43 7.71
N PHE A 94 -5.53 2.72 6.41
CA PHE A 94 -4.51 2.02 5.62
C PHE A 94 -3.07 2.35 6.03
N TYR A 95 -2.80 3.58 6.50
CA TYR A 95 -1.46 3.92 7.00
C TYR A 95 -1.17 3.16 8.30
N ILE A 96 -2.16 3.11 9.20
CA ILE A 96 -2.05 2.39 10.49
C ILE A 96 -1.81 0.91 10.21
N LEU A 97 -2.64 0.29 9.38
CA LEU A 97 -2.46 -1.09 8.92
C LEU A 97 -1.07 -1.29 8.33
N ALA A 98 -0.64 -0.40 7.44
CA ALA A 98 0.64 -0.58 6.79
C ALA A 98 1.81 -0.52 7.77
N LYS A 99 1.74 0.39 8.73
CA LYS A 99 2.74 0.50 9.80
C LYS A 99 2.74 -0.74 10.70
N GLU A 100 1.59 -1.29 11.03
CA GLU A 100 1.45 -2.51 11.83
C GLU A 100 2.00 -3.74 11.10
N GLU A 101 1.67 -3.92 9.82
CA GLU A 101 2.15 -5.03 8.98
C GLU A 101 3.68 -5.02 8.77
N GLU A 102 4.31 -3.83 8.74
CA GLU A 102 5.77 -3.72 8.61
C GLU A 102 6.52 -3.84 9.93
N GLY A 103 5.92 -3.40 11.04
CA GLY A 103 6.54 -3.36 12.35
C GLY A 103 7.90 -2.64 12.32
N HIS A 104 8.97 -3.33 12.70
CA HIS A 104 10.33 -2.77 12.70
C HIS A 104 10.93 -2.51 11.32
N ALA A 105 10.37 -3.12 10.26
CA ALA A 105 10.81 -2.91 8.88
C ALA A 105 10.18 -1.66 8.23
N PHE A 106 9.32 -0.94 8.96
CA PHE A 106 8.63 0.23 8.43
C PHE A 106 9.62 1.33 8.01
N ILE A 107 9.53 1.75 6.75
CA ILE A 107 10.32 2.82 6.17
C ILE A 107 9.59 4.14 6.43
N GLU A 108 10.20 4.96 7.28
CA GLU A 108 9.65 6.27 7.64
C GLU A 108 9.46 7.20 6.43
N ALA A 109 8.49 8.09 6.55
CA ALA A 109 8.04 8.97 5.47
C ALA A 109 9.17 9.83 4.90
N GLU A 110 10.10 10.31 5.73
CA GLU A 110 11.24 11.12 5.33
C GLU A 110 12.13 10.39 4.32
N LYS A 111 12.42 9.11 4.58
CA LYS A 111 13.23 8.26 3.68
C LYS A 111 12.50 8.00 2.36
N LEU A 112 11.18 7.81 2.42
CA LEU A 112 10.36 7.64 1.20
C LEU A 112 10.28 8.94 0.39
N ILE A 113 10.17 10.10 1.04
CA ILE A 113 10.19 11.42 0.39
C ILE A 113 11.53 11.66 -0.31
N GLU A 114 12.64 11.29 0.32
CA GLU A 114 13.97 11.37 -0.31
C GLU A 114 14.04 10.52 -1.58
N ARG A 115 13.62 9.25 -1.52
CA ARG A 115 13.54 8.36 -2.70
C ARG A 115 12.64 8.91 -3.80
N PHE A 116 11.54 9.57 -3.45
CA PHE A 116 10.58 10.10 -4.42
C PHE A 116 11.06 11.37 -5.14
N ARG A 117 11.99 12.13 -4.55
CA ARG A 117 12.50 13.38 -5.11
C ARG A 117 13.65 13.20 -6.10
N ILE A 118 14.29 12.03 -6.09
CA ILE A 118 15.32 11.62 -7.04
C ILE A 118 14.66 11.15 -8.34
#